data_AF-S5ZC74-F1
#
_entry.id   AF-S5ZC74-F1
#
_cell.length_a   1.000
_cell.length_b   1.000
_cell.length_c   1.000
_cell.angle_alpha   90.00
_cell.angle_beta   90.00
_cell.angle_gamma   90.00
#
_symmetry.space_group_name_H-M   'P 1'
#
loop_
_entity.id
_entity.type
_entity.pdbx_description
1 polymer ?
#
loop_
_entity_poly.entity_id
_entity_poly.type
_entity_poly.pdbx_seq_one_letter_code
_entity_poly.pdbx_strand_id
1 'polypeptide(L)'
;MSETIEFELVRPVNPTGSSFIRYVWGAVGARNRAVLQEHRRVLARLVQRLGFAIEDKIGSNKLITGKIAVYVENGKPVRIVARDIQIWQASGALEGEVSAELKE
;
A
#
# COMPACT_ATOMS: atom_id res chain seq x y z
N MET A 1 -8.49 8.10 -22.77
CA MET A 1 -7.09 8.35 -22.37
C MET A 1 -6.71 7.33 -21.30
N SER A 2 -5.57 6.66 -21.45
CA SER A 2 -5.06 5.69 -20.48
C SER A 2 -3.77 6.20 -19.86
N GLU A 3 -3.60 5.95 -18.57
CA GLU A 3 -2.37 6.26 -17.84
C GLU A 3 -2.06 5.13 -16.84
N THR A 4 -0.79 5.03 -16.45
CA THR A 4 -0.36 4.09 -15.41
C THR A 4 0.43 4.85 -14.35
N ILE A 5 0.05 4.69 -13.09
CA ILE A 5 0.69 5.31 -11.94
C ILE A 5 1.53 4.23 -11.23
N GLU A 6 2.85 4.29 -11.36
CA GLU A 6 3.78 3.26 -10.85
C GLU A 6 4.66 3.78 -9.70
N PHE A 7 4.57 3.23 -8.49
CA PHE A 7 5.37 3.66 -7.34
C PHE A 7 5.95 2.48 -6.57
N GLU A 8 6.97 2.76 -5.77
CA GLU A 8 7.60 1.80 -4.89
C GLU A 8 7.13 1.97 -3.44
N LEU A 9 6.81 0.85 -2.80
CA LEU A 9 6.61 0.71 -1.37
C LEU A 9 7.99 0.57 -0.73
N VAL A 10 8.62 1.69 -0.37
CA VAL A 10 9.98 1.67 0.19
C VAL A 10 10.02 1.32 1.68
N ARG A 11 8.87 1.42 2.37
CA ARG A 11 8.74 1.03 3.78
C ARG A 11 7.97 -0.27 3.88
N PRO A 12 8.41 -1.24 4.70
CA PRO A 12 7.65 -2.45 4.96
C PRO A 12 6.28 -2.11 5.52
N VAL A 13 5.22 -2.59 4.85
CA VAL A 13 3.83 -2.37 5.26
C VAL A 13 3.04 -3.68 5.21
N ASN A 14 2.09 -3.84 6.14
CA ASN A 14 1.14 -4.94 6.06
C ASN A 14 0.14 -4.65 4.91
N PRO A 15 -0.01 -5.54 3.91
CA PRO A 15 -0.86 -5.31 2.74
C PRO A 15 -2.36 -5.19 3.06
N THR A 16 -2.83 -5.70 4.20
CA THR A 16 -4.21 -5.56 4.69
C THR A 16 -4.35 -4.42 5.71
N GLY A 17 -3.23 -3.79 6.10
CA GLY A 17 -3.18 -2.72 7.08
C GLY A 17 -3.48 -1.33 6.52
N SER A 18 -3.88 -0.42 7.41
CA SER A 18 -4.17 0.98 7.08
C SER A 18 -2.98 1.74 6.50
N SER A 19 -1.74 1.36 6.86
CA SER A 19 -0.51 1.96 6.34
C SER A 19 -0.33 1.70 4.85
N PHE A 20 -0.62 0.48 4.37
CA PHE A 20 -0.59 0.17 2.93
C PHE A 20 -1.60 1.03 2.17
N ILE A 21 -2.84 1.12 2.65
CA ILE A 21 -3.88 1.93 2.03
C ILE A 21 -3.46 3.41 1.95
N ARG A 22 -2.96 3.97 3.06
CA ARG A 22 -2.49 5.36 3.11
C ARG A 22 -1.30 5.60 2.19
N TYR A 23 -0.39 4.64 2.08
CA TYR A 23 0.74 4.73 1.17
C TYR A 23 0.28 4.82 -0.28
N VAL A 24 -0.62 3.92 -0.70
CA VAL A 24 -1.17 3.95 -2.07
C VAL A 24 -1.90 5.27 -2.33
N TRP A 25 -2.68 5.78 -1.37
CA TRP A 25 -3.33 7.07 -1.53
C TRP A 25 -2.34 8.21 -1.68
N GLY A 26 -1.32 8.29 -0.81
CA GLY A 26 -0.28 9.31 -0.93
C GLY A 26 0.40 9.29 -2.29
N ALA A 27 0.79 8.10 -2.75
CA ALA A 27 1.50 7.91 -4.03
C ALA A 27 0.62 8.22 -5.25
N VAL A 28 -0.65 7.80 -5.24
CA VAL A 28 -1.60 8.11 -6.32
C VAL A 28 -1.93 9.61 -6.32
N GLY A 29 -2.26 10.17 -5.16
CA GLY A 29 -2.64 11.57 -5.03
C GLY A 29 -1.54 12.56 -5.41
N ALA A 30 -0.27 12.21 -5.16
CA ALA A 30 0.88 13.01 -5.56
C ALA A 30 1.06 13.12 -7.08
N ARG A 31 0.49 12.17 -7.86
CA ARG A 31 0.65 12.12 -9.32
C ARG A 31 -0.61 12.46 -10.07
N ASN A 32 -1.75 11.96 -9.61
CA ASN A 32 -3.05 12.34 -10.12
C ASN A 32 -4.04 12.48 -8.94
N ARG A 33 -4.20 13.73 -8.49
CA ARG A 33 -5.11 14.07 -7.39
C ARG A 33 -6.58 13.84 -7.74
N ALA A 34 -6.96 13.96 -9.01
CA ALA A 34 -8.34 13.78 -9.47
C ALA A 34 -8.83 12.34 -9.23
N VAL A 35 -7.96 11.33 -9.41
CA VAL A 35 -8.28 9.92 -9.10
C VAL A 35 -8.73 9.76 -7.65
N LEU A 36 -8.09 10.46 -6.70
CA LEU A 36 -8.50 10.42 -5.30
C LEU A 36 -9.76 11.24 -5.02
N GLN A 37 -9.95 12.37 -5.68
CA GLN A 37 -11.10 13.23 -5.41
C GLN A 37 -12.39 12.64 -5.99
N GLU A 38 -12.33 12.08 -7.19
CA GLU A 38 -13.50 11.63 -7.94
C GLU A 38 -13.74 10.11 -7.81
N HIS A 39 -12.68 9.33 -7.61
CA HIS A 39 -12.75 7.87 -7.67
C HIS A 39 -12.20 7.15 -6.43
N ARG A 40 -12.12 7.84 -5.28
CA ARG A 40 -11.63 7.29 -4.01
C ARG A 40 -12.21 5.91 -3.67
N ARG A 41 -13.53 5.75 -3.82
CA ARG A 41 -14.24 4.51 -3.48
C ARG A 41 -13.80 3.34 -4.37
N VAL A 42 -13.59 3.59 -5.65
CA VAL A 42 -13.13 2.57 -6.60
C VAL A 42 -11.69 2.19 -6.29
N LEU A 43 -10.81 3.18 -6.09
CA LEU A 43 -9.44 2.94 -5.69
C LEU A 43 -9.35 2.15 -4.37
N ALA A 44 -10.14 2.51 -3.36
CA ALA A 44 -10.16 1.81 -2.08
C ALA A 44 -10.53 0.32 -2.24
N ARG A 45 -11.53 0.00 -3.07
CA ARG A 45 -11.91 -1.39 -3.36
C ARG A 45 -10.79 -2.16 -4.08
N LEU A 46 -10.12 -1.52 -5.03
CA LEU A 46 -8.99 -2.13 -5.74
C LEU A 46 -7.82 -2.39 -4.79
N VAL A 47 -7.46 -1.42 -3.96
CA VAL A 47 -6.39 -1.54 -2.97
C VAL A 47 -6.68 -2.63 -1.95
N GLN A 48 -7.91 -2.69 -1.43
CA GLN A 48 -8.32 -3.74 -0.50
C GLN A 48 -8.25 -5.13 -1.14
N ARG A 49 -8.76 -5.28 -2.37
CA ARG A 49 -8.68 -6.55 -3.11
C ARG A 49 -7.24 -6.99 -3.37
N LEU A 50 -6.37 -6.05 -3.70
CA LEU A 50 -4.94 -6.35 -3.85
C LEU A 50 -4.32 -6.78 -2.53
N GLY A 51 -4.64 -6.08 -1.44
CA GLY A 51 -4.17 -6.43 -0.10
C GLY A 51 -4.51 -7.87 0.27
N PHE A 52 -5.76 -8.28 0.09
CA PHE A 52 -6.21 -9.65 0.32
C PHE A 52 -5.55 -10.66 -0.63
N ALA A 53 -5.48 -10.35 -1.93
CA ALA A 53 -4.83 -11.24 -2.90
C ALA A 53 -3.34 -11.45 -2.63
N ILE A 54 -2.66 -10.46 -2.02
CA ILE A 54 -1.28 -10.62 -1.55
C ILE A 54 -1.27 -11.49 -0.28
N GLU A 55 -2.11 -11.19 0.71
CA GLU A 55 -2.20 -11.95 1.96
C GLU A 55 -2.49 -13.44 1.73
N ASP A 56 -3.43 -13.76 0.83
CA ASP A 56 -3.76 -15.13 0.42
C ASP A 56 -2.54 -15.90 -0.12
N LYS A 57 -1.57 -15.19 -0.72
CA LYS A 57 -0.37 -15.79 -1.30
C LYS A 57 0.78 -15.92 -0.31
N ILE A 58 0.94 -14.99 0.62
CA ILE A 58 2.13 -14.89 1.49
C ILE A 58 1.84 -15.23 2.96
N GLY A 59 0.57 -15.39 3.31
CA GLY A 59 0.09 -15.56 4.67
C GLY A 59 -0.15 -14.24 5.41
N SER A 60 -0.93 -14.32 6.47
CA SER A 60 -1.30 -13.17 7.32
C SER A 60 -0.13 -12.61 8.12
N ASN A 61 -0.27 -11.35 8.53
CA ASN A 61 0.68 -10.64 9.41
C ASN A 61 2.12 -10.55 8.87
N LYS A 62 2.27 -10.53 7.54
CA LYS A 62 3.54 -10.27 6.87
C LYS A 62 3.63 -8.81 6.46
N LEU A 63 4.84 -8.26 6.44
CA LEU A 63 5.12 -6.95 5.88
C LEU A 63 5.71 -7.11 4.48
N ILE A 64 5.41 -6.17 3.59
CA ILE A 64 5.91 -6.18 2.21
C ILE A 64 6.54 -4.86 1.81
N THR A 65 7.53 -4.95 0.93
CA THR A 65 7.99 -3.88 0.03
C THR A 65 7.85 -4.36 -1.41
N GLY A 66 7.92 -3.44 -2.38
CA GLY A 66 7.83 -3.79 -3.80
C GLY A 66 7.19 -2.69 -4.63
N LYS A 67 6.87 -2.98 -5.89
CA LYS A 67 6.33 -2.01 -6.84
C LYS A 67 4.82 -2.18 -6.99
N ILE A 68 4.09 -1.08 -7.00
CA ILE A 68 2.66 -1.03 -7.27
C ILE A 68 2.41 -0.24 -8.55
N ALA A 69 1.53 -0.75 -9.41
CA ALA A 69 1.04 -0.03 -10.58
C ALA A 69 -0.48 0.05 -10.55
N VAL A 70 -1.02 1.26 -10.69
CA VAL A 70 -2.45 1.55 -10.84
C VAL A 70 -2.72 1.95 -12.27
N TYR A 71 -3.56 1.19 -12.96
CA TYR A 71 -4.01 1.49 -14.31
C TYR A 71 -5.28 2.32 -14.25
N VAL A 72 -5.28 3.43 -14.97
CA VAL A 72 -6.38 4.39 -15.00
C VAL A 72 -6.83 4.59 -16.44
N GLU A 73 -8.14 4.48 -16.67
CA GLU A 73 -8.77 4.67 -17.96
C GLU A 73 -9.83 5.76 -17.83
N ASN A 74 -9.72 6.81 -18.65
CA ASN A 74 -10.62 7.97 -18.64
C ASN A 74 -10.77 8.56 -17.22
N GLY A 75 -9.65 8.72 -16.51
CA GLY A 75 -9.60 9.23 -15.13
C GLY A 75 -9.97 8.22 -14.05
N LYS A 76 -10.59 7.08 -14.40
CA LYS A 76 -11.06 6.07 -13.45
C LYS A 76 -10.02 4.96 -13.24
N PRO A 77 -9.67 4.60 -11.99
CA PRO A 77 -8.81 3.45 -11.72
C PRO A 77 -9.57 2.16 -12.04
N VAL A 78 -8.99 1.31 -12.89
CA VAL A 78 -9.62 0.07 -13.37
C VAL A 78 -8.90 -1.20 -12.89
N ARG A 79 -7.59 -1.10 -12.63
CA ARG A 79 -6.77 -2.23 -12.20
C ARG A 79 -5.64 -1.76 -11.31
N ILE A 80 -5.24 -2.60 -10.38
CA ILE A 80 -4.03 -2.42 -9.57
C ILE A 80 -3.26 -3.73 -9.54
N VAL A 81 -1.93 -3.66 -9.59
CA VAL A 81 -1.04 -4.82 -9.50
C VAL A 81 0.14 -4.53 -8.59
N ALA A 82 0.68 -5.58 -7.99
CA ALA A 82 1.95 -5.55 -7.29
C ALA A 82 2.99 -6.39 -8.05
N ARG A 83 4.23 -5.95 -8.06
CA ARG A 83 5.38 -6.60 -8.72
C ARG A 83 6.59 -6.54 -7.79
N ASP A 84 7.54 -7.43 -8.01
CA ASP A 84 8.83 -7.46 -7.29
C ASP A 84 8.66 -7.41 -5.76
N ILE A 85 7.69 -8.17 -5.24
CA ILE A 85 7.34 -8.15 -3.81
C ILE A 85 8.44 -8.84 -2.99
N GLN A 86 8.98 -8.12 -2.02
CA GLN A 86 9.83 -8.68 -0.97
C GLN A 86 9.00 -8.84 0.31
N ILE A 87 9.16 -9.98 0.98
CA ILE A 87 8.41 -10.34 2.18
C ILE A 87 9.33 -10.18 3.39
N TRP A 88 8.86 -9.41 4.36
CA TRP A 88 9.55 -9.15 5.62
C TRP A 88 8.83 -9.89 6.75
N GLN A 89 9.61 -10.51 7.62
CA GLN A 89 9.11 -11.23 8.79
C GLN A 89 9.80 -10.73 10.05
N ALA A 90 9.12 -10.84 11.19
CA ALA A 90 9.73 -10.55 12.47
C ALA A 90 10.92 -11.51 12.69
N SER A 91 12.09 -10.95 12.98
CA SER A 91 13.30 -11.71 13.31
C SER A 91 13.54 -11.81 14.82
N GLY A 92 12.71 -11.15 15.63
CA GLY A 92 12.80 -11.14 17.08
C GLY A 92 11.64 -10.37 17.70
N ALA A 93 11.48 -10.52 19.01
CA ALA A 93 10.53 -9.77 19.81
C ALA A 93 11.29 -9.18 21.01
N LEU A 94 10.89 -7.98 21.44
CA LEU A 94 11.36 -7.39 22.68
C LEU A 94 10.21 -7.48 23.69
N GLU A 95 10.45 -8.16 24.79
CA GLU A 95 9.52 -8.22 25.92
C GLU A 95 9.79 -7.08 26.90
N GLY A 96 8.73 -6.54 27.50
CA GLY A 96 8.82 -5.42 28.44
C GLY A 96 8.53 -4.06 27.81
N GLU A 97 8.71 -3.01 28.61
CA GLU A 97 8.45 -1.62 28.22
C GLU A 97 9.74 -0.93 27.76
N VAL A 98 9.66 -0.18 26.67
CA VAL A 98 10.69 0.78 26.25
C VAL A 98 10.12 2.18 26.43
N SER A 99 10.65 2.96 27.36
CA SER A 99 10.23 4.33 27.63
C SER A 99 11.31 5.34 27.21
N ALA A 100 10.87 6.53 26.83
CA ALA A 100 11.72 7.68 26.54
C ALA A 100 10.97 8.96 26.92
N GLU A 101 11.65 9.90 27.57
CA GLU A 101 11.10 11.19 27.98
C GLU A 101 11.91 12.32 27.33
N LEU A 102 11.21 13.33 26.82
CA LEU A 102 11.84 14.57 26.39
C LEU A 102 12.25 15.34 27.64
N LYS A 103 13.54 15.68 27.76
CA LYS A 103 13.97 16.67 28.76
C LYS A 103 13.51 18.04 28.30
N GLU A 104 12.88 18.79 29.22
CA GLU A 104 12.62 20.23 29.06
C GLU A 104 13.90 21.01 28.76
#